data_AF-A0A162JWQ7-F1
#
_entry.id   AF-A0A162JWQ7-F1
#
_cell.length_a   1.000
_cell.length_b   1.000
_cell.length_c   1.000
_cell.angle_alpha   90.00
_cell.angle_beta   90.00
_cell.angle_gamma   90.00
#
_symmetry.space_group_name_H-M   'P 1'
#
loop_
_entity.id
_entity.type
_entity.pdbx_description
1 polymer ?
#
loop_
_entity_poly.entity_id
_entity_poly.type
_entity_poly.pdbx_seq_one_letter_code
_entity_poly.pdbx_strand_id
1 'polypeptide(L)'
;MLVHQGSVFDQASATPAPAPDGEPSGDPSSAPAPSAVIGRRCPHNPPCPAADSADHDAAVVTSRHCDQGWSLLCNGVILFEDTGEILPTGRTVEPRRPLPRAGCVPRPPMPRRAANAAPTPV
;
A
#
# COMPACT_ATOMS: atom_id res chain seq x y z
N MET A 1 7.35 -48.46 63.51
CA MET A 1 7.60 -48.92 62.12
C MET A 1 7.63 -47.70 61.23
N LEU A 2 8.75 -47.47 60.54
CA LEU A 2 8.93 -46.82 59.22
C LEU A 2 8.30 -45.42 59.02
N VAL A 3 8.95 -44.35 58.52
CA VAL A 3 10.29 -44.03 57.97
C VAL A 3 10.34 -42.48 57.77
N HIS A 4 11.53 -41.85 57.88
CA HIS A 4 12.15 -40.84 56.96
C HIS A 4 11.38 -39.55 56.50
N GLN A 5 11.88 -38.29 56.40
CA GLN A 5 13.17 -37.54 56.48
C GLN A 5 12.84 -36.03 56.75
N GLY A 6 13.71 -35.11 57.21
CA GLY A 6 15.00 -34.63 56.64
C GLY A 6 14.74 -33.78 55.39
N SER A 7 14.71 -32.44 55.45
CA SER A 7 15.82 -31.47 55.30
C SER A 7 16.49 -31.44 53.90
N VAL A 8 16.81 -30.21 53.49
CA VAL A 8 17.70 -29.73 52.39
C VAL A 8 17.14 -29.78 50.96
N PHE A 9 16.86 -28.63 50.33
CA PHE A 9 17.76 -27.69 49.64
C PHE A 9 18.09 -28.14 48.21
N ASP A 10 17.84 -27.22 47.28
CA ASP A 10 18.32 -27.18 45.90
C ASP A 10 17.74 -28.16 44.87
N GLN A 11 16.90 -27.62 43.98
CA GLN A 11 16.96 -28.01 42.57
C GLN A 11 17.05 -26.75 41.72
N ALA A 12 18.24 -26.14 41.74
CA ALA A 12 18.71 -25.36 40.62
C ALA A 12 19.04 -26.33 39.48
N SER A 13 18.13 -26.47 38.52
CA SER A 13 18.48 -27.00 37.20
C SER A 13 18.61 -25.84 36.23
N ALA A 14 19.83 -25.31 36.24
CA ALA A 14 20.55 -24.61 35.19
C ALA A 14 19.78 -24.30 33.90
N THR A 15 19.68 -22.99 33.64
CA THR A 15 19.60 -22.40 32.30
C THR A 15 20.71 -22.96 31.41
N PRO A 16 20.42 -23.50 30.21
CA PRO A 16 21.44 -23.60 29.18
C PRO A 16 21.74 -22.19 28.64
N ALA A 17 23.00 -21.77 28.78
CA ALA A 17 23.55 -20.59 28.11
C ALA A 17 23.47 -20.73 26.57
N PRO A 18 23.42 -19.61 25.83
CA PRO A 18 23.12 -19.59 24.41
C PRO A 18 24.29 -20.11 23.56
N ALA A 19 23.98 -21.04 22.65
CA ALA A 19 24.89 -21.43 21.57
C ALA A 19 24.72 -20.48 20.37
N PRO A 20 25.78 -20.28 19.56
CA PRO A 20 26.04 -19.06 18.81
C PRO A 20 25.22 -18.91 17.52
N ASP A 21 25.06 -17.64 17.15
CA ASP A 21 24.70 -17.05 15.86
C ASP A 21 24.50 -18.04 14.71
N GLY A 22 23.30 -18.59 14.62
CA GLY A 22 22.74 -19.11 13.38
C GLY A 22 21.64 -18.15 12.95
N GLU A 23 21.99 -17.07 12.26
CA GLU A 23 21.03 -16.27 11.51
C GLU A 23 20.16 -17.21 10.68
N PRO A 24 18.84 -17.32 10.94
CA PRO A 24 17.96 -17.75 9.88
C PRO A 24 17.98 -16.61 8.87
N SER A 25 18.68 -16.80 7.75
CA SER A 25 18.36 -16.13 6.50
C SER A 25 16.95 -16.57 6.07
N GLY A 26 15.95 -16.20 6.87
CA GLY A 26 14.55 -16.20 6.51
C GLY A 26 14.27 -14.79 6.04
N ASP A 27 14.00 -14.65 4.74
CA ASP A 27 13.56 -13.42 4.10
C ASP A 27 12.72 -12.51 5.02
N PRO A 28 12.91 -11.19 5.01
CA PRO A 28 11.97 -10.25 5.65
C PRO A 28 10.58 -10.23 4.96
N SER A 29 10.29 -11.21 4.11
CA SER A 29 8.98 -11.48 3.49
C SER A 29 7.99 -12.11 4.47
N SER A 30 8.22 -12.03 5.78
CA SER A 30 7.18 -12.24 6.78
C SER A 30 6.62 -10.88 7.21
N ALA A 31 6.07 -10.14 6.24
CA ALA A 31 5.15 -9.05 6.52
C ALA A 31 4.00 -9.61 7.39
N PRO A 32 3.47 -8.86 8.37
CA PRO A 32 2.34 -9.31 9.16
C PRO A 32 1.21 -9.69 8.21
N ALA A 33 0.65 -10.90 8.36
CA ALA A 33 -0.50 -11.33 7.58
C ALA A 33 -1.57 -10.22 7.66
N PRO A 34 -1.95 -9.58 6.54
CA PRO A 34 -2.91 -8.51 6.60
C PRO A 34 -4.22 -9.13 7.10
N SER A 35 -4.71 -8.61 8.24
CA SER A 35 -5.98 -8.95 8.87
C SER A 35 -7.01 -9.28 7.80
N ALA A 36 -7.28 -10.57 7.64
CA ALA A 36 -8.20 -11.20 6.69
C ALA A 36 -8.67 -10.28 5.57
N VAL A 37 -8.00 -10.35 4.41
CA VAL A 37 -8.53 -9.82 3.14
C VAL A 37 -9.99 -10.26 3.06
N ILE A 38 -10.92 -9.32 3.22
CA ILE A 38 -12.33 -9.54 2.89
C ILE A 38 -12.37 -9.60 1.37
N GLY A 39 -11.90 -10.71 0.82
CA GLY A 39 -11.89 -11.01 -0.60
C GLY A 39 -13.34 -11.25 -0.97
N ARG A 40 -14.03 -10.17 -1.35
CA ARG A 40 -15.40 -10.23 -1.83
C ARG A 40 -15.35 -11.00 -3.14
N ARG A 41 -15.71 -12.29 -3.09
CA ARG A 41 -15.88 -13.11 -4.28
C ARG A 41 -17.14 -12.63 -4.98
N CYS A 42 -16.98 -12.06 -6.17
CA CYS A 42 -18.09 -11.63 -7.02
C CYS A 42 -18.54 -12.77 -7.95
N PRO A 43 -19.81 -12.81 -8.39
CA PRO A 43 -20.36 -13.88 -9.22
C PRO A 43 -20.02 -13.76 -10.73
N HIS A 44 -19.02 -12.96 -11.10
CA HIS A 44 -18.68 -12.68 -12.50
C HIS A 44 -17.99 -13.87 -13.19
N ASN A 45 -18.30 -14.04 -14.48
CA ASN A 45 -17.64 -15.01 -15.37
C ASN A 45 -17.16 -14.27 -16.64
N PRO A 46 -15.85 -14.24 -16.94
CA PRO A 46 -14.74 -14.86 -16.20
C PRO A 46 -14.58 -14.29 -14.78
N PRO A 47 -13.93 -15.03 -13.86
CA PRO A 47 -13.73 -14.57 -12.49
C PRO A 47 -12.91 -13.28 -12.49
N CYS A 48 -13.31 -12.31 -11.65
CA CYS A 48 -12.57 -11.07 -11.51
C CYS A 48 -11.24 -11.30 -10.78
N PRO A 49 -10.21 -10.51 -11.11
CA PRO A 49 -8.93 -10.58 -10.44
C PRO A 49 -9.04 -10.18 -8.97
N ALA A 50 -8.13 -10.74 -8.17
CA ALA A 50 -8.01 -10.39 -6.76
C ALA A 50 -7.53 -8.94 -6.60
N ALA A 51 -7.92 -8.29 -5.51
CA ALA A 51 -7.61 -6.88 -5.28
C ALA A 51 -6.12 -6.59 -5.07
N ASP A 52 -5.33 -7.60 -4.74
CA ASP A 52 -3.88 -7.55 -4.58
C ASP A 52 -3.11 -7.92 -5.85
N SER A 53 -3.80 -8.35 -6.92
CA SER A 53 -3.18 -8.67 -8.20
C SER A 53 -2.77 -7.40 -8.96
N ALA A 54 -1.80 -7.53 -9.86
CA ALA A 54 -1.32 -6.40 -10.68
C ALA A 54 -2.40 -5.88 -11.66
N ASP A 55 -3.34 -6.74 -12.03
CA ASP A 55 -4.46 -6.50 -12.94
C ASP A 55 -5.80 -6.25 -12.21
N HIS A 56 -5.76 -5.87 -10.92
CA HIS A 56 -6.96 -5.67 -10.11
C HIS A 56 -7.91 -4.59 -10.64
N ASP A 57 -7.43 -3.69 -11.50
CA ASP A 57 -8.20 -2.64 -12.19
C ASP A 57 -9.09 -3.19 -13.34
N ALA A 58 -8.88 -4.46 -13.75
CA ALA A 58 -9.73 -5.15 -14.72
C ALA A 58 -11.04 -5.71 -14.11
N ALA A 59 -11.25 -5.56 -12.80
CA ALA A 59 -12.49 -5.97 -12.15
C ALA A 59 -13.70 -5.11 -12.59
N VAL A 60 -14.90 -5.67 -12.49
CA VAL A 60 -16.13 -5.00 -12.96
C VAL A 60 -16.53 -3.85 -12.04
N VAL A 61 -16.87 -2.70 -12.63
CA VAL A 61 -17.40 -1.54 -11.91
C VAL A 61 -18.81 -1.85 -11.39
N THR A 62 -19.01 -1.76 -10.08
CA THR A 62 -20.33 -1.94 -9.43
C THR A 62 -20.99 -0.62 -9.04
N SER A 63 -20.21 0.45 -8.90
CA SER A 63 -20.74 1.78 -8.62
C SER A 63 -19.81 2.84 -9.20
N ARG A 64 -20.39 3.86 -9.84
CA ARG A 64 -19.64 4.98 -10.40
C ARG A 64 -20.17 6.28 -9.84
N HIS A 65 -19.29 7.09 -9.27
CA HIS A 65 -19.60 8.35 -8.63
C HIS A 65 -18.88 9.48 -9.38
N CYS A 66 -19.40 9.82 -10.56
CA CYS A 66 -18.79 10.81 -11.47
C CYS A 66 -18.58 12.17 -10.80
N ASP A 67 -19.52 12.61 -9.96
CA ASP A 67 -19.43 13.90 -9.24
C ASP A 67 -18.26 13.96 -8.25
N GLN A 68 -17.83 12.80 -7.75
CA GLN A 68 -16.74 12.67 -6.78
C GLN A 68 -15.45 12.11 -7.41
N GLY A 69 -15.49 11.71 -8.68
CA GLY A 69 -14.33 11.24 -9.44
C GLY A 69 -13.82 9.84 -9.05
N TRP A 70 -14.70 8.93 -8.61
CA TRP A 70 -14.30 7.56 -8.28
C TRP A 70 -15.33 6.49 -8.70
N SER A 71 -14.85 5.26 -8.81
CA SER A 71 -15.63 4.06 -9.11
C SER A 71 -15.26 2.92 -8.14
N LEU A 72 -16.25 2.21 -7.62
CA LEU A 72 -16.05 1.00 -6.83
C LEU A 72 -16.09 -0.23 -7.74
N LEU A 73 -15.05 -1.04 -7.66
CA LEU A 73 -14.94 -2.32 -8.35
C LEU A 73 -15.45 -3.47 -7.46
N CYS A 74 -15.89 -4.55 -8.09
CA CYS A 74 -16.49 -5.69 -7.38
C CYS A 74 -15.54 -6.44 -6.44
N ASN A 75 -14.22 -6.35 -6.69
CA ASN A 75 -13.18 -6.87 -5.81
C ASN A 75 -12.89 -5.95 -4.61
N GLY A 76 -13.60 -4.81 -4.50
CA GLY A 76 -13.52 -3.85 -3.41
C GLY A 76 -12.49 -2.73 -3.62
N VAL A 77 -11.85 -2.66 -4.78
CA VAL A 77 -10.95 -1.55 -5.12
C VAL A 77 -11.75 -0.30 -5.44
N ILE A 78 -11.32 0.85 -4.91
CA ILE A 78 -11.82 2.16 -5.32
C ILE A 78 -10.83 2.71 -6.35
N LEU A 79 -11.29 2.87 -7.59
CA LEU A 79 -10.54 3.43 -8.70
C LEU A 79 -10.91 4.91 -8.86
N PHE A 80 -9.92 5.79 -8.84
CA PHE A 80 -10.07 7.22 -9.10
C PHE A 80 -9.87 7.52 -10.58
N GLU A 81 -10.50 8.60 -11.07
CA GLU A 81 -10.42 9.03 -12.47
C GLU A 81 -8.98 9.41 -12.90
N ASP A 82 -8.10 9.72 -11.94
CA ASP A 82 -6.69 10.01 -12.17
C ASP A 82 -5.80 8.77 -12.15
N THR A 83 -6.35 7.55 -12.21
CA THR A 83 -5.68 6.25 -12.04
C THR A 83 -5.10 5.98 -10.65
N GLY A 84 -5.40 6.81 -9.65
CA GLY A 84 -5.18 6.44 -8.25
C GLY A 84 -6.09 5.28 -7.84
N GLU A 85 -5.64 4.45 -6.90
CA GLU A 85 -6.45 3.33 -6.39
C GLU A 85 -6.38 3.27 -4.86
N ILE A 86 -7.47 2.86 -4.21
CA ILE A 86 -7.48 2.42 -2.81
C ILE A 86 -7.91 0.96 -2.76
N LEU A 87 -7.02 0.11 -2.27
CA LEU A 87 -7.26 -1.32 -2.11
C LEU A 87 -8.20 -1.58 -0.91
N PRO A 88 -8.88 -2.75 -0.86
CA PRO A 88 -9.71 -3.15 0.28
C PRO A 88 -8.94 -3.18 1.62
N THR A 89 -7.62 -3.30 1.57
CA THR A 89 -6.75 -3.25 2.75
C THR A 89 -6.51 -1.83 3.28
N GLY A 90 -7.04 -0.80 2.60
CA GLY A 90 -6.78 0.61 2.89
C GLY A 90 -5.44 1.12 2.35
N ARG A 91 -4.72 0.33 1.56
CA ARG A 91 -3.48 0.75 0.90
C ARG A 91 -3.80 1.64 -0.31
N THR A 92 -3.06 2.72 -0.47
CA THR A 92 -3.16 3.61 -1.64
C THR A 92 -2.13 3.24 -2.70
N VAL A 93 -2.56 3.22 -3.96
CA VAL A 93 -1.71 3.18 -5.15
C VAL A 93 -1.76 4.56 -5.79
N GLU A 94 -0.59 5.11 -6.05
CA GLU A 94 -0.44 6.46 -6.60
C GLU A 94 -0.91 6.52 -8.07
N PRO A 95 -1.58 7.60 -8.49
CA PRO A 95 -1.86 7.91 -9.90
C PRO A 95 -0.69 7.63 -10.83
N ARG A 96 -0.96 6.96 -11.94
CA ARG A 96 0.04 6.65 -12.98
C ARG A 96 0.32 7.93 -13.78
N ARG A 97 1.20 8.78 -13.26
CA ARG A 97 1.63 10.01 -13.96
C ARG A 97 2.46 9.60 -15.20
N PRO A 98 2.12 10.08 -16.40
CA PRO A 98 3.03 9.98 -17.53
C PRO A 98 4.35 10.63 -17.16
N LEU A 99 5.45 9.88 -17.23
CA LEU A 99 6.77 10.49 -17.14
C LEU A 99 6.87 11.55 -18.25
N PRO A 100 7.40 12.76 -17.96
CA PRO A 100 7.60 13.74 -19.01
C PRO A 100 8.45 13.09 -20.10
N ARG A 101 7.93 13.09 -21.32
CA ARG A 101 8.64 12.56 -22.49
C ARG A 101 10.01 13.25 -22.52
N ALA A 102 11.10 12.48 -22.48
CA ALA A 102 12.45 13.02 -22.59
C ALA A 102 12.52 13.90 -23.85
N GLY A 103 12.63 15.21 -23.67
CA GLY A 103 12.60 16.19 -24.76
C GLY A 103 11.45 17.20 -24.73
N CYS A 104 10.50 17.14 -23.79
CA CYS A 104 9.60 18.28 -23.56
C CYS A 104 10.39 19.41 -22.87
N VAL A 105 11.00 20.28 -23.68
CA VAL A 105 11.62 21.51 -23.20
C VAL A 105 10.49 22.42 -22.71
N PRO A 106 10.48 22.87 -21.44
CA PRO A 106 9.50 23.85 -20.97
C PRO A 106 9.49 25.04 -21.92
N ARG A 107 8.31 25.45 -22.38
CA ARG A 107 8.20 26.67 -23.18
C ARG A 107 8.77 27.82 -22.34
N PRO A 108 9.77 28.57 -22.83
CA PRO A 108 10.26 29.73 -22.10
C PRO A 108 9.09 30.71 -21.88
N PRO A 109 9.03 31.37 -20.71
CA PRO A 109 7.98 32.35 -20.44
C PRO A 109 8.00 33.41 -21.53
N MET A 110 6.83 33.76 -22.08
CA MET A 110 6.74 34.85 -23.05
C MET A 110 7.30 36.14 -22.43
N PRO A 111 8.10 36.92 -23.17
CA PRO A 111 8.54 38.22 -22.69
C PRO A 111 7.30 39.09 -22.43
N ARG A 112 7.10 39.48 -21.17
CA ARG A 112 6.05 40.44 -20.81
C ARG A 112 6.34 41.73 -21.57
N ARG A 113 5.40 42.13 -22.43
CA ARG A 113 5.49 43.40 -23.17
C ARG A 113 5.68 44.53 -22.16
N ALA A 114 6.83 45.19 -22.22
CA ALA A 114 7.14 46.34 -21.36
C ALA A 114 6.10 47.44 -21.60
N ALA A 115 5.36 47.80 -20.55
CA ALA A 115 4.44 48.93 -20.57
C ALA A 115 5.26 50.21 -20.41
N ASN A 116 5.76 50.74 -21.53
CA ASN A 116 6.30 52.09 -21.55
C ASN A 116 5.21 53.05 -22.05
N ALA A 117 4.60 53.78 -21.13
CA ALA A 117 4.05 55.12 -21.36
C ALA A 117 3.53 55.66 -20.02
N ALA A 118 4.39 56.38 -19.29
CA ALA A 118 3.90 57.31 -18.30
C ALA A 118 3.23 58.49 -19.04
N PRO A 119 1.98 58.85 -18.76
CA PRO A 119 1.41 60.08 -19.28
C PRO A 119 2.09 61.27 -18.59
N THR A 120 2.62 62.19 -19.39
CA THR A 120 3.12 63.49 -18.95
C THR A 120 1.96 64.30 -18.36
N PRO A 121 2.10 64.95 -17.18
CA PRO A 121 1.04 65.77 -16.61
C PRO A 121 0.81 67.06 -17.43
N VAL A 122 -0.45 67.50 -17.47
CA VAL A 122 -0.88 68.81 -18.01
C VAL A 122 -0.83 69.89 -16.94
#